data_AF-A0A2R6Y0H8-F1
#
_entry.id   AF-A0A2R6Y0H8-F1
#
_cell.length_a   1.000
_cell.length_b   1.000
_cell.length_c   1.000
_cell.angle_alpha   90.00
_cell.angle_beta   90.00
_cell.angle_gamma   90.00
#
_symmetry.space_group_name_H-M   'P 1'
#
loop_
_entity.id
_entity.type
_entity.pdbx_description
1 polymer ?
#
loop_
_entity_poly.entity_id
_entity_poly.type
_entity_poly.pdbx_seq_one_letter_code
_entity_poly.pdbx_strand_id
1 'polypeptide(L)' 'MLHDLSQLHAVAVELGGEAYLTRTELVRQAYEAFKAVGLRPPARVQPMPRPETTPAG' A
#
# COMPACT_ATOMS: atom_id res chain seq x y z
N MET A 1 -1.60 -18.26 8.01
CA MET A 1 -1.96 -16.84 8.25
C MET A 1 -0.88 -15.86 7.82
N LEU A 2 0.28 -15.76 8.50
CA LEU A 2 1.25 -14.69 8.20
C LEU A 2 1.98 -14.82 6.84
N HIS A 3 2.09 -16.04 6.30
CA HIS A 3 2.74 -16.28 5.01
C HIS A 3 2.00 -15.65 3.81
N ASP A 4 0.68 -15.42 3.91
CA ASP A 4 -0.03 -14.70 2.85
C ASP A 4 0.27 -13.18 2.88
N LEU A 5 0.71 -12.63 4.02
CA LEU A 5 1.13 -11.22 4.11
C LEU A 5 2.46 -10.97 3.40
N SER A 6 3.34 -11.97 3.28
CA SER A 6 4.61 -11.79 2.54
C SER A 6 4.39 -11.65 1.03
N GLN A 7 3.20 -11.98 0.53
CA GLN A 7 2.81 -11.75 -0.87
C GLN A 7 2.22 -10.34 -1.10
N LEU A 8 2.04 -9.57 -0.02
CA LEU A 8 1.60 -8.18 -0.09
C LEU A 8 2.79 -7.28 -0.40
N HIS A 9 2.85 -6.79 -1.63
CA HIS A 9 3.84 -5.83 -2.09
C HIS A 9 3.16 -4.55 -2.53
N ALA A 10 3.89 -3.43 -2.47
CA ALA A 10 3.43 -2.14 -2.98
C ALA A 10 4.50 -1.50 -3.87
N VAL A 11 4.06 -0.80 -4.90
CA VAL A 11 4.90 -0.04 -5.82
C VAL A 11 4.34 1.37 -6.00
N ALA A 12 5.24 2.34 -6.18
CA ALA A 12 4.85 3.68 -6.58
C ALA A 12 4.62 3.71 -8.09
N VAL A 13 3.55 4.36 -8.53
CA VAL A 13 3.18 4.54 -9.94
C VAL A 13 2.87 6.00 -10.19
N GLU A 14 3.42 6.55 -11.26
CA GLU A 14 3.11 7.91 -11.73
C GLU A 14 2.16 7.84 -12.92
N LEU A 15 1.03 8.54 -12.83
CA LEU A 15 -0.01 8.60 -13.87
C LEU A 15 -0.53 10.02 -13.97
N GLY A 16 -0.30 10.66 -15.13
CA GLY A 16 -0.81 12.02 -15.37
C GLY A 16 -0.18 13.10 -14.47
N GLY A 17 1.07 12.91 -14.01
CA GLY A 17 1.75 13.84 -13.10
C GLY A 17 1.40 13.66 -11.62
N GLU A 18 0.52 12.71 -11.30
CA GLU A 18 0.15 12.34 -9.94
C GLU A 18 0.80 11.00 -9.55
N ALA A 19 1.25 10.89 -8.29
CA ALA A 19 1.88 9.70 -7.75
C ALA A 19 0.90 8.89 -6.91
N TYR A 20 0.95 7.57 -7.04
CA TYR A 20 0.09 6.64 -6.33
C TYR A 20 0.90 5.48 -5.77
N LEU A 21 0.53 5.03 -4.57
CA LEU A 21 0.99 3.77 -4.01
C LEU A 21 -0.06 2.71 -4.35
N THR A 22 0.32 1.71 -5.13
CA THR A 22 -0.54 0.58 -5.47
C THR A 22 0.01 -0.71 -4.87
N ARG A 23 -0.86 -1.59 -4.40
CA ARG A 23 -0.48 -2.88 -3.82
C ARG A 23 -1.03 -4.07 -4.61
N THR A 24 -0.40 -5.22 -4.42
CA THR A 24 -0.92 -6.53 -4.86
C THR A 24 -2.27 -6.82 -4.20
N GLU A 25 -3.06 -7.70 -4.82
CA GLU A 25 -4.34 -8.13 -4.26
C GLU A 25 -4.17 -8.82 -2.91
N LEU A 26 -5.15 -8.65 -2.00
CA LEU A 26 -5.17 -9.45 -0.78
C LEU A 26 -5.65 -10.85 -1.14
N VAL A 27 -4.75 -11.82 -1.08
CA VAL A 27 -5.09 -13.22 -1.33
C VAL A 27 -5.35 -13.95 -0.01
N ARG A 28 -6.31 -14.89 -0.05
CA ARG A 28 -6.59 -15.86 1.03
C ARG A 28 -6.73 -15.20 2.41
N GLN A 29 -5.82 -15.53 3.33
CA GLN A 29 -5.94 -15.18 4.75
C GLN A 29 -5.32 -13.82 5.08
N ALA A 30 -4.72 -13.11 4.12
CA ALA A 30 -4.14 -11.79 4.37
C ALA A 30 -5.18 -10.80 4.92
N TYR A 31 -6.40 -10.83 4.39
CA TYR A 31 -7.51 -10.00 4.88
C TYR A 31 -7.91 -10.36 6.32
N GLU A 32 -7.97 -11.65 6.64
CA GLU A 32 -8.30 -12.13 7.99
C GLU A 32 -7.19 -11.82 9.00
N ALA A 33 -5.93 -11.75 8.56
CA ALA A 33 -4.82 -11.33 9.41
C ALA A 33 -4.97 -9.87 9.87
N PHE A 34 -5.40 -8.96 8.98
CA PHE A 34 -5.70 -7.57 9.36
C PHE A 34 -6.89 -7.49 10.34
N LYS A 35 -7.97 -8.24 10.07
CA LYS A 35 -9.13 -8.31 10.96
C LYS A 35 -8.78 -8.83 12.35
N ALA A 36 -7.97 -9.88 12.44
CA ALA A 36 -7.59 -10.50 13.71
C ALA A 36 -6.87 -9.53 14.65
N VAL A 37 -6.17 -8.53 14.11
CA VAL A 37 -5.50 -7.47 14.87
C VAL A 37 -6.29 -6.16 14.94
N GLY A 38 -7.55 -6.17 14.51
CA GLY A 38 -8.44 -4.99 14.54
C GLY A 38 -8.06 -3.89 13.56
N LEU A 39 -7.21 -4.18 12.57
CA LEU A 39 -6.80 -3.22 11.55
C LEU A 39 -7.66 -3.36 10.30
N ARG A 40 -7.94 -2.22 9.65
CA ARG A 40 -8.49 -2.24 8.29
C ARG A 40 -7.35 -2.40 7.29
N PRO A 41 -7.47 -3.29 6.30
CA PRO A 41 -6.47 -3.40 5.27
C PRO A 41 -6.33 -2.08 4.49
N PRO A 42 -5.11 -1.71 4.07
CA PRO A 42 -4.90 -0.54 3.24
C PRO A 42 -5.66 -0.64 1.91
N ALA A 43 -6.13 0.51 1.40
CA ALA A 43 -6.73 0.58 0.08
C ALA A 43 -5.75 0.09 -1.00
N ARG A 44 -6.27 -0.51 -2.07
CA ARG A 44 -5.45 -1.08 -3.15
C ARG A 44 -4.64 0.00 -3.86
N VAL A 45 -5.22 1.19 -4.02
CA VAL A 45 -4.59 2.37 -4.59
C VAL A 45 -4.75 3.51 -3.59
N GLN A 46 -3.67 4.22 -3.30
CA GLN A 46 -3.67 5.38 -2.42
C GLN A 46 -2.88 6.51 -3.11
N PRO A 47 -3.39 7.75 -3.12
CA PRO A 47 -2.60 8.89 -3.58
C PRO A 47 -1.37 9.03 -2.68
N MET A 48 -0.20 9.23 -3.29
CA MET A 48 1.01 9.56 -2.55
C MET A 48 1.14 11.07 -2.44
N PRO A 49 1.39 11.62 -1.25
CA PRO A 49 1.79 13.01 -1.15
C PRO A 49 3.04 13.21 -2.00
N ARG A 50 3.03 14.25 -2.83
CA ARG A 50 4.24 14.67 -3.55
C ARG A 50 5.34 14.84 -2.51
N PRO A 51 6.51 14.20 -2.65
CA PRO A 51 7.60 14.42 -1.70
C PRO A 51 7.82 15.92 -1.62
N GLU A 52 7.66 16.47 -0.42
CA GLU A 52 7.99 17.87 -0.16
C GLU A 52 9.42 18.05 -0.66
N THR A 53 9.61 18.91 -1.66
CA THR A 53 10.95 19.25 -2.10
C THR A 53 11.63 19.87 -0.91
N THR A 54 12.42 19.08 -0.16
CA THR A 54 13.37 19.58 0.81
C THR A 54 14.15 20.67 0.08
N PRO A 55 14.07 21.94 0.51
CA PRO A 55 14.82 22.99 -0.16
C PRO A 55 16.29 22.59 -0.07
N ALA A 56 16.96 22.51 -1.22
CA ALA A 56 18.41 22.42 -1.24
C ALA A 56 18.93 23.71 -0.61
N GLY A 57 19.43 23.61 0.62
CA GLY A 57 20.20 24.66 1.27
C GLY A 57 21.57 24.82 0.64
#